data_AF-A0A1A8MQA3-F1
#
_entry.id   AF-A0A1A8MQA3-F1
#
_cell.length_a   1.000
_cell.length_b   1.000
_cell.length_c   1.000
_cell.angle_alpha   90.00
_cell.angle_beta   90.00
_cell.angle_gamma   90.00
#
_symmetry.space_group_name_H-M   'P 1'
#
loop_
_entity.id
_entity.type
_entity.pdbx_description
1 polymer ?
#
loop_
_entity_poly.entity_id
_entity_poly.type
_entity_poly.pdbx_seq_one_letter_code
_entity_poly.pdbx_strand_id
1 'polypeptide(L)'
;MEPQCEEVEQEKEAAAAMLWSVQEAVERQTLQIGASACGATAVVDVLKALGVEATPEEVDRHVQTRLRRNESLLPDYLLSRSEAGATHVQLIQGALEASGGKVMGRFFHLHPRRQVRLVPWLARWIRKGAVPVATMNMQLGVPEGEEVPDAWHHQLIFGVAANAVFMTNPLDVVSEEEAQQRLCSDSVLLIRREDVLQRWTEDCSLSSLSENPSDRRWRDLDVEGQVWKMVLEAELDESGAKVAHIRIPAAYSSGVTLFTLQDSTLGQELLTEPEIPLL
;
A
#
# COMPACT_ATOMS: atom_id res chain seq x y z
N MET A 1 18.96 32.43 -30.45
CA MET A 1 18.35 32.39 -29.12
C MET A 1 17.18 31.42 -29.24
N GLU A 2 17.46 30.13 -29.14
CA GLU A 2 16.45 29.05 -29.09
C GLU A 2 17.03 27.74 -28.47
N PRO A 3 17.76 27.76 -27.33
CA PRO A 3 18.19 26.50 -26.69
C PRO A 3 17.17 25.93 -25.69
N GLN A 4 16.15 26.71 -25.30
CA GLN A 4 15.30 26.40 -24.13
C GLN A 4 14.23 25.33 -24.36
N CYS A 5 13.81 25.05 -25.60
CA CYS A 5 12.79 24.02 -25.85
C CYS A 5 13.37 22.61 -25.89
N GLU A 6 14.55 22.44 -26.50
CA GLU A 6 15.19 21.13 -26.64
C GLU A 6 15.77 20.61 -25.30
N GLU A 7 16.29 21.51 -24.46
CA GLU A 7 16.80 21.15 -23.12
C GLU A 7 15.68 20.67 -22.18
N VAL A 8 14.48 21.26 -22.27
CA VAL A 8 13.31 20.88 -21.43
C VAL A 8 12.70 19.55 -21.88
N GLU A 9 12.71 19.25 -23.18
CA GLU A 9 12.26 17.95 -23.69
C GLU A 9 13.27 16.83 -23.37
N GLN A 10 14.58 17.11 -23.45
CA GLN A 10 15.62 16.17 -23.05
C GLN A 10 15.63 15.89 -21.54
N GLU A 11 15.38 16.89 -20.68
CA GLU A 11 15.20 16.67 -19.23
C GLU A 11 13.93 15.86 -18.91
N LYS A 12 12.85 16.04 -19.68
CA LYS A 12 11.60 15.26 -19.52
C LYS A 12 11.76 13.80 -19.93
N GLU A 13 12.47 13.52 -21.03
CA GLU A 13 12.85 12.14 -21.42
C GLU A 13 13.84 11.53 -20.43
N ALA A 14 14.82 12.31 -19.94
CA ALA A 14 15.79 11.86 -18.94
C ALA A 14 15.18 11.62 -17.54
N ALA A 15 13.91 11.96 -17.30
CA ALA A 15 13.18 11.66 -16.07
C ALA A 15 12.27 10.41 -16.18
N ALA A 16 12.02 9.90 -17.40
CA ALA A 16 11.18 8.73 -17.59
C ALA A 16 11.94 7.40 -17.37
N ALA A 17 11.29 6.44 -16.76
CA ALA A 17 11.82 5.08 -16.58
C ALA A 17 10.65 4.10 -16.52
N MET A 18 10.70 3.04 -17.34
CA MET A 18 9.62 2.06 -17.47
C MET A 18 10.22 0.65 -17.39
N LEU A 19 9.62 -0.22 -16.57
CA LEU A 19 9.85 -1.67 -16.59
C LEU A 19 9.16 -2.31 -17.79
N TRP A 20 7.95 -1.86 -18.08
CA TRP A 20 7.11 -2.26 -19.20
C TRP A 20 6.58 -1.02 -19.91
N SER A 21 6.45 -1.07 -21.22
CA SER A 21 5.58 -0.12 -21.92
C SER A 21 4.13 -0.26 -21.41
N VAL A 22 3.29 0.76 -21.63
CA VAL A 22 1.88 0.70 -21.22
C VAL A 22 1.18 -0.51 -21.86
N GLN A 23 1.48 -0.82 -23.12
CA GLN A 23 0.95 -2.00 -23.81
C GLN A 23 1.40 -3.30 -23.15
N GLU A 24 2.69 -3.42 -22.83
CA GLU A 24 3.19 -4.61 -22.11
C GLU A 24 2.58 -4.72 -20.72
N ALA A 25 2.34 -3.61 -20.02
CA ALA A 25 1.69 -3.63 -18.71
C ALA A 25 0.24 -4.11 -18.81
N VAL A 26 -0.50 -3.73 -19.86
CA VAL A 26 -1.85 -4.26 -20.14
C VAL A 26 -1.81 -5.78 -20.31
N GLU A 27 -0.83 -6.29 -21.05
CA GLU A 27 -0.71 -7.72 -21.37
C GLU A 27 -0.14 -8.56 -20.23
N ARG A 28 0.78 -7.99 -19.43
CA ARG A 28 1.56 -8.74 -18.43
C ARG A 28 1.01 -8.65 -17.02
N GLN A 29 0.28 -7.58 -16.68
CA GLN A 29 -0.26 -7.40 -15.34
C GLN A 29 -1.08 -8.63 -14.93
N THR A 30 -0.96 -9.01 -13.68
CA THR A 30 -1.81 -10.03 -13.10
C THR A 30 -3.06 -9.35 -12.57
N LEU A 31 -4.23 -9.76 -13.07
CA LEU A 31 -5.49 -9.36 -12.44
C LEU A 31 -5.55 -9.98 -11.05
N GLN A 32 -6.09 -9.25 -10.08
CA GLN A 32 -6.11 -9.66 -8.68
C GLN A 32 -6.54 -11.12 -8.50
N ILE A 33 -5.65 -11.92 -7.89
CA ILE A 33 -5.78 -13.39 -7.82
C ILE A 33 -6.73 -13.90 -6.73
N GLY A 34 -7.23 -13.00 -5.87
CA GLY A 34 -8.13 -13.34 -4.78
C GLY A 34 -8.51 -12.14 -3.91
N ALA A 35 -9.46 -12.34 -3.00
CA ALA A 35 -9.89 -11.30 -2.07
C ALA A 35 -8.74 -10.85 -1.16
N SER A 36 -8.53 -9.53 -1.02
CA SER A 36 -7.40 -8.95 -0.26
C SER A 36 -6.00 -9.33 -0.77
N ALA A 37 -5.88 -10.00 -1.93
CA ALA A 37 -4.63 -10.55 -2.44
C ALA A 37 -3.80 -9.56 -3.28
N CYS A 38 -4.01 -8.25 -3.13
CA CYS A 38 -3.25 -7.25 -3.89
C CYS A 38 -1.74 -7.35 -3.70
N GLY A 39 -1.30 -7.66 -2.47
CA GLY A 39 0.11 -7.92 -2.16
C GLY A 39 0.69 -9.11 -2.90
N ALA A 40 -0.01 -10.25 -2.89
CA ALA A 40 0.40 -11.45 -3.62
C ALA A 40 0.39 -11.22 -5.13
N THR A 41 -0.63 -10.54 -5.66
CA THR A 41 -0.68 -10.13 -7.08
C THR A 41 0.51 -9.24 -7.47
N ALA A 42 0.86 -8.26 -6.64
CA ALA A 42 2.04 -7.42 -6.88
C ALA A 42 3.34 -8.24 -6.89
N VAL A 43 3.48 -9.24 -6.01
CA VAL A 43 4.65 -10.13 -6.00
C VAL A 43 4.70 -11.01 -7.27
N VAL A 44 3.57 -11.50 -7.77
CA VAL A 44 3.54 -12.20 -9.07
C VAL A 44 4.09 -11.29 -10.19
N ASP A 45 3.64 -10.04 -10.23
CA ASP A 45 4.12 -9.07 -11.23
C ASP A 45 5.61 -8.74 -11.05
N VAL A 46 6.11 -8.67 -9.80
CA VAL A 46 7.54 -8.52 -9.49
C VAL A 46 8.35 -9.67 -10.09
N LEU A 47 7.94 -10.92 -9.83
CA LEU A 47 8.66 -12.09 -10.32
C LEU A 47 8.65 -12.14 -11.86
N LYS A 48 7.51 -11.84 -12.49
CA LYS A 48 7.42 -11.67 -13.95
C LYS A 48 8.36 -10.59 -14.48
N ALA A 49 8.42 -9.42 -13.84
CA ALA A 49 9.28 -8.32 -14.26
C ALA A 49 10.76 -8.66 -14.14
N LEU A 50 11.15 -9.47 -13.15
CA LEU A 50 12.51 -9.96 -12.95
C LEU A 50 12.83 -11.23 -13.77
N GLY A 51 11.89 -11.74 -14.56
CA GLY A 51 12.07 -12.94 -15.38
C GLY A 51 12.19 -14.23 -14.55
N VAL A 52 11.57 -14.28 -13.38
CA VAL A 52 11.54 -15.44 -12.48
C VAL A 52 10.19 -16.12 -12.58
N GLU A 53 10.20 -17.42 -12.87
CA GLU A 53 8.99 -18.23 -12.93
C GLU A 53 8.51 -18.61 -11.52
N ALA A 54 7.25 -18.32 -11.24
CA ALA A 54 6.50 -18.81 -10.09
C ALA A 54 5.01 -18.76 -10.42
N THR A 55 4.24 -19.72 -9.91
CA THR A 55 2.79 -19.71 -10.09
C THR A 55 2.12 -18.72 -9.12
N PRO A 56 0.97 -18.11 -9.47
CA PRO A 56 0.22 -17.27 -8.54
C PRO A 56 -0.14 -17.99 -7.23
N GLU A 57 -0.45 -19.28 -7.30
CA GLU A 57 -0.80 -20.11 -6.14
C GLU A 57 0.39 -20.34 -5.20
N GLU A 58 1.59 -20.51 -5.75
CA GLU A 58 2.82 -20.56 -4.95
C GLU A 58 3.10 -19.22 -4.27
N VAL A 59 2.98 -18.11 -5.01
CA VAL A 59 3.20 -16.77 -4.48
C VAL A 59 2.22 -16.47 -3.35
N ASP A 60 0.92 -16.69 -3.53
CA ASP A 60 -0.09 -16.41 -2.49
C ASP A 60 0.13 -17.24 -1.21
N ARG A 61 0.53 -18.51 -1.37
CA ARG A 61 0.89 -19.39 -0.24
C ARG A 61 2.03 -18.80 0.60
N HIS A 62 3.04 -18.22 -0.04
CA HIS A 62 4.21 -17.67 0.63
C HIS A 62 4.00 -16.24 1.17
N VAL A 63 3.17 -15.43 0.50
CA VAL A 63 2.80 -14.09 0.99
C VAL A 63 1.87 -14.16 2.21
N GLN A 64 1.10 -15.25 2.35
CA GLN A 64 0.21 -15.46 3.50
C GLN A 64 -0.82 -14.33 3.68
N THR A 65 -1.56 -14.04 2.61
CA THR A 65 -2.63 -13.05 2.59
C THR A 65 -3.68 -13.35 3.67
N ARG A 66 -3.93 -12.39 4.56
CA ARG A 66 -4.98 -12.51 5.59
C ARG A 66 -6.32 -12.01 5.08
N LEU A 67 -7.39 -12.75 5.37
CA LEU A 67 -8.74 -12.38 4.95
C LEU A 67 -9.49 -11.60 6.03
N ARG A 68 -10.40 -10.73 5.56
CA ARG A 68 -11.36 -10.02 6.42
C ARG A 68 -12.39 -11.01 6.96
N ARG A 69 -12.74 -10.89 8.24
CA ARG A 69 -13.84 -11.65 8.87
C ARG A 69 -15.16 -10.89 8.75
N ASN A 70 -15.67 -10.74 7.52
CA ASN A 70 -16.84 -9.88 7.22
C ASN A 70 -18.11 -10.25 7.99
N GLU A 71 -18.28 -11.53 8.32
CA GLU A 71 -19.46 -12.07 9.03
C GLU A 71 -19.29 -12.09 10.56
N SER A 72 -18.18 -11.59 11.10
CA SER A 72 -17.91 -11.58 12.54
C SER A 72 -18.51 -10.35 13.23
N LEU A 73 -18.69 -10.46 14.56
CA LEU A 73 -19.07 -9.33 15.41
C LEU A 73 -18.01 -8.24 15.37
N LEU A 74 -18.42 -7.02 15.76
CA LEU A 74 -17.59 -5.82 15.60
C LEU A 74 -16.14 -5.97 16.10
N PRO A 75 -15.84 -6.49 17.31
CA PRO A 75 -14.46 -6.60 17.78
C PRO A 75 -13.59 -7.46 16.84
N ASP A 76 -14.08 -8.66 16.50
CA ASP A 76 -13.36 -9.59 15.62
C ASP A 76 -13.24 -9.08 14.19
N TYR A 77 -14.24 -8.34 13.72
CA TYR A 77 -14.23 -7.67 12.43
C TYR A 77 -13.11 -6.62 12.41
N LEU A 78 -13.10 -5.70 13.36
CA LEU A 78 -12.10 -4.63 13.45
C LEU A 78 -10.67 -5.19 13.57
N LEU A 79 -10.47 -6.22 14.41
CA LEU A 79 -9.18 -6.91 14.50
C LEU A 79 -8.76 -7.50 13.14
N SER A 80 -9.66 -8.21 12.46
CA SER A 80 -9.35 -8.75 11.14
C SER A 80 -9.06 -7.66 10.11
N ARG A 81 -9.74 -6.52 10.18
CA ARG A 81 -9.54 -5.38 9.29
C ARG A 81 -8.18 -4.73 9.50
N SER A 82 -7.69 -4.68 10.73
CA SER A 82 -6.36 -4.13 11.04
C SER A 82 -5.21 -4.93 10.43
N GLU A 83 -5.43 -6.23 10.14
CA GLU A 83 -4.41 -7.16 9.66
C GLU A 83 -4.67 -7.71 8.25
N ALA A 84 -5.83 -7.45 7.66
CA ALA A 84 -6.25 -8.01 6.38
C ALA A 84 -5.33 -7.58 5.24
N GLY A 85 -5.09 -8.50 4.31
CA GLY A 85 -4.13 -8.43 3.21
C GLY A 85 -2.74 -8.90 3.64
N ALA A 86 -1.69 -8.21 3.19
CA ALA A 86 -0.31 -8.59 3.47
C ALA A 86 0.56 -7.37 3.77
N THR A 87 1.57 -7.51 4.63
CA THR A 87 2.52 -6.43 4.94
C THR A 87 3.71 -6.42 3.97
N HIS A 88 4.46 -5.33 3.89
CA HIS A 88 5.68 -5.28 3.06
C HIS A 88 6.69 -6.37 3.44
N VAL A 89 6.78 -6.75 4.73
CA VAL A 89 7.62 -7.85 5.21
C VAL A 89 7.18 -9.18 4.59
N GLN A 90 5.86 -9.43 4.56
CA GLN A 90 5.29 -10.61 3.92
C GLN A 90 5.49 -10.61 2.40
N LEU A 91 5.45 -9.46 1.75
CA LEU A 91 5.77 -9.35 0.31
C LEU A 91 7.24 -9.71 0.04
N ILE A 92 8.17 -9.19 0.85
CA ILE A 92 9.61 -9.48 0.72
C ILE A 92 9.87 -10.97 0.94
N GLN A 93 9.33 -11.54 2.02
CA GLN A 93 9.48 -12.96 2.31
C GLN A 93 8.82 -13.84 1.25
N GLY A 94 7.62 -13.46 0.80
CA GLY A 94 6.88 -14.17 -0.23
C GLY A 94 7.63 -14.22 -1.56
N ALA A 95 8.22 -13.09 -1.98
CA ALA A 95 9.06 -13.03 -3.18
C ALA A 95 10.32 -13.89 -3.05
N LEU A 96 10.98 -13.87 -1.87
CA LEU A 96 12.15 -14.69 -1.59
C LEU A 96 11.83 -16.18 -1.67
N GLU A 97 10.78 -16.63 -0.98
CA GLU A 97 10.42 -18.05 -0.92
C GLU A 97 9.90 -18.56 -2.27
N ALA A 98 8.97 -17.83 -2.90
CA ALA A 98 8.39 -18.23 -4.19
C ALA A 98 9.42 -18.24 -5.33
N SER A 99 10.48 -17.43 -5.23
CA SER A 99 11.58 -17.43 -6.22
C SER A 99 12.67 -18.47 -5.94
N GLY A 100 12.56 -19.24 -4.84
CA GLY A 100 13.62 -20.16 -4.40
C GLY A 100 14.90 -19.45 -3.99
N GLY A 101 14.80 -18.25 -3.40
CA GLY A 101 15.93 -17.46 -2.93
C GLY A 101 16.60 -16.58 -4.00
N LYS A 102 15.97 -16.38 -5.16
CA LYS A 102 16.56 -15.60 -6.26
C LYS A 102 16.22 -14.12 -6.21
N VAL A 103 15.09 -13.77 -5.61
CA VAL A 103 14.60 -12.40 -5.50
C VAL A 103 14.66 -11.96 -4.06
N MET A 104 15.15 -10.75 -3.85
CA MET A 104 15.11 -10.10 -2.56
C MET A 104 14.44 -8.74 -2.67
N GLY A 105 14.03 -8.19 -1.53
CA GLY A 105 13.46 -6.86 -1.50
C GLY A 105 13.88 -6.08 -0.26
N ARG A 106 13.78 -4.76 -0.37
CA ARG A 106 14.00 -3.83 0.73
C ARG A 106 12.93 -2.76 0.72
N PHE A 107 12.38 -2.51 1.90
CA PHE A 107 11.37 -1.47 2.11
C PHE A 107 12.02 -0.14 2.50
N PHE A 108 11.51 0.96 1.93
CA PHE A 108 11.84 2.33 2.28
C PHE A 108 10.59 3.03 2.78
N HIS A 109 10.65 3.52 4.01
CA HIS A 109 9.53 4.23 4.61
C HIS A 109 9.37 5.60 3.98
N LEU A 110 8.13 5.98 3.68
CA LEU A 110 7.81 7.35 3.24
C LEU A 110 7.02 8.15 4.29
N HIS A 111 6.66 7.49 5.39
CA HIS A 111 6.17 8.11 6.62
C HIS A 111 7.13 7.86 7.81
N PRO A 112 7.33 8.83 8.73
CA PRO A 112 6.98 10.25 8.60
C PRO A 112 7.61 10.88 7.35
N ARG A 113 7.19 12.09 6.98
CA ARG A 113 7.55 12.72 5.71
C ARG A 113 9.07 12.70 5.48
N ARG A 114 9.48 12.34 4.27
CA ARG A 114 10.88 12.15 3.88
C ARG A 114 11.36 13.22 2.91
N GLN A 115 12.67 13.47 2.94
CA GLN A 115 13.34 14.37 2.01
C GLN A 115 13.63 13.66 0.68
N VAL A 116 12.58 13.44 -0.13
CA VAL A 116 12.70 12.75 -1.42
C VAL A 116 11.82 13.39 -2.49
N ARG A 117 12.36 13.44 -3.72
CA ARG A 117 11.57 13.62 -4.94
C ARG A 117 11.28 12.22 -5.48
N LEU A 118 10.03 11.80 -5.38
CA LEU A 118 9.59 10.43 -5.59
C LEU A 118 9.88 9.96 -7.02
N VAL A 119 9.51 10.74 -8.03
CA VAL A 119 9.69 10.35 -9.44
C VAL A 119 11.17 10.17 -9.81
N PRO A 120 12.07 11.16 -9.57
CA PRO A 120 13.50 10.97 -9.82
C PRO A 120 14.12 9.81 -9.04
N TRP A 121 13.69 9.60 -7.79
CA TRP A 121 14.19 8.51 -6.96
C TRP A 121 13.77 7.14 -7.51
N LEU A 122 12.49 6.96 -7.87
CA LEU A 122 12.00 5.75 -8.53
C LEU A 122 12.68 5.52 -9.87
N ALA A 123 12.83 6.55 -10.70
CA ALA A 123 13.44 6.46 -12.02
C ALA A 123 14.87 5.92 -11.94
N ARG A 124 15.66 6.36 -10.95
CA ARG A 124 17.02 5.86 -10.69
C ARG A 124 17.05 4.36 -10.46
N TRP A 125 16.11 3.83 -9.68
CA TRP A 125 16.03 2.41 -9.34
C TRP A 125 15.51 1.57 -10.50
N ILE A 126 14.44 2.02 -11.16
CA ILE A 126 13.84 1.34 -12.31
C ILE A 126 14.88 1.19 -13.43
N ARG A 127 15.65 2.24 -13.75
CA ARG A 127 16.70 2.17 -14.79
C ARG A 127 17.81 1.17 -14.48
N LYS A 128 18.09 0.92 -13.21
CA LYS A 128 19.06 -0.08 -12.80
C LYS A 128 18.48 -1.50 -12.89
N GLY A 129 17.17 -1.65 -13.02
CA GLY A 129 16.46 -2.93 -13.09
C GLY A 129 15.78 -3.34 -11.77
N ALA A 130 15.64 -2.43 -10.81
CA ALA A 130 14.85 -2.70 -9.61
C ALA A 130 13.35 -2.56 -9.92
N VAL A 131 12.54 -3.40 -9.27
CA VAL A 131 11.09 -3.42 -9.43
C VAL A 131 10.42 -2.82 -8.18
N PRO A 132 9.80 -1.63 -8.26
CA PRO A 132 9.13 -1.01 -7.13
C PRO A 132 7.71 -1.54 -6.93
N VAL A 133 7.32 -1.72 -5.67
CA VAL A 133 5.94 -1.93 -5.23
C VAL A 133 5.60 -0.86 -4.19
N ALA A 134 4.57 -0.08 -4.47
CA ALA A 134 4.01 0.91 -3.57
C ALA A 134 3.10 0.23 -2.54
N THR A 135 3.28 0.55 -1.26
CA THR A 135 2.32 0.23 -0.18
C THR A 135 1.64 1.52 0.24
N MET A 136 0.38 1.68 -0.15
CA MET A 136 -0.34 2.95 -0.13
C MET A 136 -1.60 2.90 0.73
N ASN A 137 -1.90 4.02 1.38
CA ASN A 137 -3.21 4.24 1.97
C ASN A 137 -4.11 4.94 0.96
N MET A 138 -5.07 4.20 0.39
CA MET A 138 -5.99 4.75 -0.62
C MET A 138 -7.04 5.70 -0.02
N GLN A 139 -7.09 5.80 1.31
CA GLN A 139 -7.99 6.72 2.04
C GLN A 139 -7.48 8.16 2.06
N LEU A 140 -6.28 8.39 1.54
CA LEU A 140 -5.67 9.71 1.41
C LEU A 140 -5.67 10.18 -0.05
N GLY A 141 -5.67 11.51 -0.23
CA GLY A 141 -5.72 12.13 -1.56
C GLY A 141 -7.03 11.86 -2.29
N VAL A 142 -8.13 11.66 -1.56
CA VAL A 142 -9.47 11.49 -2.12
C VAL A 142 -10.08 12.89 -2.31
N PRO A 143 -10.55 13.25 -3.52
CA PRO A 143 -11.21 14.53 -3.77
C PRO A 143 -12.45 14.74 -2.88
N GLU A 144 -12.77 16.00 -2.58
CA GLU A 144 -13.95 16.33 -1.77
C GLU A 144 -15.23 15.85 -2.46
N GLY A 145 -16.09 15.16 -1.71
CA GLY A 145 -17.35 14.61 -2.22
C GLY A 145 -17.24 13.22 -2.85
N GLU A 146 -16.02 12.70 -3.05
CA GLU A 146 -15.82 11.32 -3.51
C GLU A 146 -15.83 10.32 -2.35
N GLU A 147 -16.19 9.08 -2.67
CA GLU A 147 -16.23 7.99 -1.69
C GLU A 147 -14.81 7.59 -1.28
N VAL A 148 -14.54 7.61 0.02
CA VAL A 148 -13.25 7.18 0.58
C VAL A 148 -13.06 5.67 0.34
N PRO A 149 -12.00 5.24 -0.35
CA PRO A 149 -11.72 3.82 -0.57
C PRO A 149 -11.58 3.05 0.74
N ASP A 150 -11.99 1.79 0.76
CA ASP A 150 -12.00 0.97 1.97
C ASP A 150 -10.77 0.05 2.10
N ALA A 151 -9.56 0.58 1.83
CA ALA A 151 -8.36 -0.25 1.79
C ALA A 151 -7.01 0.50 1.87
N TRP A 152 -6.03 -0.20 2.43
CA TRP A 152 -4.63 -0.10 2.01
C TRP A 152 -4.40 -0.98 0.79
N HIS A 153 -3.48 -0.60 -0.09
CA HIS A 153 -3.27 -1.31 -1.34
C HIS A 153 -1.79 -1.47 -1.68
N HIS A 154 -1.47 -2.57 -2.36
CA HIS A 154 -0.15 -2.80 -2.95
C HIS A 154 -0.26 -2.76 -4.46
N GLN A 155 0.59 -1.96 -5.10
CA GLN A 155 0.63 -1.86 -6.55
C GLN A 155 2.08 -1.83 -7.02
N LEU A 156 2.38 -2.63 -8.04
CA LEU A 156 3.67 -2.53 -8.71
C LEU A 156 3.70 -1.22 -9.49
N ILE A 157 4.77 -0.46 -9.33
CA ILE A 157 5.05 0.73 -10.12
C ILE A 157 5.83 0.28 -11.36
N PHE A 158 5.14 0.15 -12.50
CA PHE A 158 5.78 -0.30 -13.73
C PHE A 158 6.50 0.83 -14.48
N GLY A 159 6.30 2.08 -14.05
CA GLY A 159 7.05 3.19 -14.61
C GLY A 159 6.79 4.53 -13.96
N VAL A 160 7.60 5.52 -14.32
CA VAL A 160 7.46 6.92 -13.94
C VAL A 160 7.82 7.80 -15.15
N ALA A 161 7.18 8.97 -15.27
CA ALA A 161 7.52 9.96 -16.28
C ALA A 161 7.10 11.37 -15.83
N ALA A 162 7.95 12.36 -16.04
CA ALA A 162 7.71 13.76 -15.64
C ALA A 162 7.24 13.91 -14.17
N ASN A 163 5.92 13.97 -13.94
CA ASN A 163 5.27 14.06 -12.63
C ASN A 163 4.18 12.98 -12.46
N ALA A 164 4.34 11.83 -13.10
CA ALA A 164 3.38 10.73 -13.11
C ALA A 164 4.02 9.43 -12.64
N VAL A 165 3.23 8.64 -11.91
CA VAL A 165 3.57 7.30 -11.44
C VAL A 165 2.58 6.32 -12.06
N PHE A 166 3.12 5.32 -12.77
CA PHE A 166 2.34 4.32 -13.51
C PHE A 166 2.32 3.01 -12.72
N MET A 167 1.14 2.50 -12.41
CA MET A 167 0.94 1.36 -11.51
C MET A 167 0.07 0.28 -12.14
N THR A 168 0.23 -0.98 -11.69
CA THR A 168 -0.63 -2.10 -12.09
C THR A 168 -1.62 -2.51 -11.00
N ASN A 169 -2.59 -3.34 -11.39
CA ASN A 169 -3.61 -3.95 -10.53
C ASN A 169 -4.44 -2.96 -9.67
N PRO A 170 -5.32 -2.15 -10.29
CA PRO A 170 -5.54 -2.00 -11.73
C PRO A 170 -4.47 -1.11 -12.38
N LEU A 171 -4.45 -1.06 -13.72
CA LEU A 171 -3.66 -0.04 -14.41
C LEU A 171 -4.14 1.34 -14.00
N ASP A 172 -3.20 2.12 -13.47
CA ASP A 172 -3.48 3.45 -12.96
C ASP A 172 -2.31 4.40 -13.24
N VAL A 173 -2.62 5.68 -13.37
CA VAL A 173 -1.65 6.75 -13.56
C VAL A 173 -2.05 7.91 -12.66
N VAL A 174 -1.23 8.17 -11.65
CA VAL A 174 -1.46 9.24 -10.68
C VAL A 174 -0.35 10.28 -10.76
N SER A 175 -0.63 11.48 -10.27
CA SER A 175 0.40 12.50 -10.13
C SER A 175 1.41 12.13 -9.02
N GLU A 176 2.62 12.68 -9.09
CA GLU A 176 3.62 12.52 -8.02
C GLU A 176 3.08 13.02 -6.67
N GLU A 177 2.33 14.12 -6.67
CA GLU A 177 1.73 14.69 -5.46
C GLU A 177 0.71 13.73 -4.83
N GLU A 178 -0.19 13.18 -5.62
CA GLU A 178 -1.19 12.21 -5.17
C GLU A 178 -0.54 10.92 -4.66
N ALA A 179 0.45 10.40 -5.39
CA ALA A 179 1.24 9.25 -4.92
C ALA A 179 1.93 9.54 -3.59
N GLN A 180 2.54 10.71 -3.43
CA GLN A 180 3.19 11.12 -2.18
C GLN A 180 2.21 11.21 -1.02
N GLN A 181 0.99 11.72 -1.22
CA GLN A 181 -0.03 11.77 -0.18
C GLN A 181 -0.41 10.35 0.29
N ARG A 182 -0.59 9.41 -0.64
CA ARG A 182 -0.94 8.01 -0.32
C ARG A 182 0.22 7.22 0.29
N LEU A 183 1.46 7.55 -0.09
CA LEU A 183 2.69 6.93 0.39
C LEU A 183 3.22 7.53 1.70
N CYS A 184 2.73 8.69 2.14
CA CYS A 184 3.12 9.32 3.40
C CYS A 184 1.95 9.30 4.40
N SER A 185 1.58 8.11 4.84
CA SER A 185 0.44 7.88 5.75
C SER A 185 0.87 7.20 7.05
N ASP A 186 0.29 7.62 8.17
CA ASP A 186 0.31 6.86 9.42
C ASP A 186 -0.26 5.46 9.18
N SER A 187 0.18 4.47 9.96
CA SER A 187 -0.37 3.10 9.94
C SER A 187 -1.77 3.02 10.57
N VAL A 188 -2.74 3.67 9.93
CA VAL A 188 -4.15 3.80 10.34
C VAL A 188 -5.06 3.43 9.19
N LEU A 189 -6.20 2.80 9.50
CA LEU A 189 -7.27 2.49 8.57
C LEU A 189 -8.57 3.12 9.07
N LEU A 190 -9.30 3.78 8.16
CA LEU A 190 -10.65 4.27 8.40
C LEU A 190 -11.65 3.13 8.15
N ILE A 191 -12.60 2.96 9.06
CA ILE A 191 -13.71 2.01 8.94
C ILE A 191 -15.00 2.79 8.86
N ARG A 192 -15.81 2.49 7.84
CA ARG A 192 -17.06 3.18 7.54
C ARG A 192 -18.08 3.03 8.65
N ARG A 193 -18.92 4.05 8.81
CA ARG A 193 -20.01 4.07 9.81
C ARG A 193 -20.95 2.88 9.64
N GLU A 194 -21.34 2.58 8.40
CA GLU A 194 -22.30 1.52 8.08
C GLU A 194 -21.75 0.16 8.52
N ASP A 195 -20.46 -0.07 8.31
CA ASP A 195 -19.79 -1.31 8.71
C ASP A 195 -19.77 -1.52 10.23
N VAL A 196 -19.59 -0.43 10.97
CA VAL A 196 -19.58 -0.44 12.43
C VAL A 196 -21.00 -0.71 12.95
N LEU A 197 -21.97 0.10 12.50
CA LEU A 197 -23.35 0.02 12.99
C LEU A 197 -24.04 -1.29 12.61
N GLN A 198 -23.76 -1.85 11.43
CA GLN A 198 -24.31 -3.14 11.01
C GLN A 198 -23.87 -4.30 11.93
N ARG A 199 -22.68 -4.19 12.55
CA ARG A 199 -22.07 -5.26 13.35
C ARG A 199 -22.13 -5.00 14.85
N TRP A 200 -22.67 -3.85 15.25
CA TRP A 200 -22.86 -3.49 16.63
C TRP A 200 -24.02 -4.26 17.25
N THR A 201 -23.82 -4.78 18.46
CA THR A 201 -24.89 -5.32 19.31
C THR A 201 -24.69 -4.83 20.74
N GLU A 202 -25.77 -4.72 21.53
CA GLU A 202 -25.71 -4.25 22.93
C GLU A 202 -24.78 -5.12 23.80
N ASP A 203 -24.64 -6.40 23.47
CA ASP A 203 -23.77 -7.36 24.16
C ASP A 203 -22.30 -7.34 23.68
N CYS A 204 -21.95 -6.52 22.67
CA CYS A 204 -20.57 -6.44 22.19
C CYS A 204 -19.65 -5.75 23.22
N SER A 205 -18.77 -6.51 23.87
CA SER A 205 -17.66 -5.92 24.61
C SER A 205 -16.53 -5.52 23.66
N LEU A 206 -16.14 -4.25 23.70
CA LEU A 206 -14.97 -3.70 22.99
C LEU A 206 -13.69 -3.73 23.83
N SER A 207 -13.77 -4.15 25.09
CA SER A 207 -12.62 -4.14 26.02
C SER A 207 -11.45 -4.97 25.50
N SER A 208 -11.71 -6.00 24.71
CA SER A 208 -10.68 -6.83 24.06
C SER A 208 -9.81 -6.05 23.07
N LEU A 209 -10.31 -4.95 22.49
CA LEU A 209 -9.55 -4.06 21.62
C LEU A 209 -8.67 -3.13 22.42
N SER A 210 -9.21 -2.47 23.46
CA SER A 210 -8.50 -1.48 24.27
C SER A 210 -7.45 -2.13 25.18
N GLU A 211 -7.70 -3.36 25.64
CA GLU A 211 -6.78 -4.16 26.44
C GLU A 211 -5.84 -5.02 25.59
N ASN A 212 -5.89 -4.92 24.26
CA ASN A 212 -5.07 -5.74 23.36
C ASN A 212 -3.57 -5.55 23.69
N PRO A 213 -2.90 -6.58 24.26
CA PRO A 213 -1.52 -6.43 24.73
C PRO A 213 -0.52 -6.36 23.57
N SER A 214 -0.93 -6.80 22.38
CA SER A 214 -0.07 -6.94 21.20
C SER A 214 0.11 -5.62 20.45
N ASP A 215 -0.84 -4.70 20.55
CA ASP A 215 -0.78 -3.42 19.85
C ASP A 215 -1.44 -2.29 20.66
N ARG A 216 -0.60 -1.45 21.28
CA ARG A 216 -1.05 -0.32 22.11
C ARG A 216 -1.81 0.75 21.32
N ARG A 217 -1.69 0.79 20.00
CA ARG A 217 -2.33 1.80 19.15
C ARG A 217 -3.85 1.73 19.22
N TRP A 218 -4.44 0.58 19.54
CA TRP A 218 -5.90 0.46 19.76
C TRP A 218 -6.39 1.36 20.89
N ARG A 219 -5.63 1.40 21.99
CA ARG A 219 -5.90 2.29 23.12
C ARG A 219 -5.51 3.73 22.80
N ASP A 220 -4.36 3.95 22.18
CA ASP A 220 -3.86 5.30 21.92
C ASP A 220 -4.75 6.06 20.89
N LEU A 221 -5.43 5.32 19.99
CA LEU A 221 -6.46 5.86 19.10
C LEU A 221 -7.85 5.96 19.74
N ASP A 222 -8.05 5.44 20.95
CA ASP A 222 -9.35 5.36 21.62
C ASP A 222 -10.45 4.76 20.71
N VAL A 223 -10.17 3.60 20.12
CA VAL A 223 -11.12 2.98 19.17
C VAL A 223 -12.46 2.68 19.83
N GLU A 224 -12.44 2.23 21.09
CA GLU A 224 -13.64 1.97 21.87
C GLU A 224 -14.49 3.25 22.05
N GLY A 225 -13.88 4.36 22.46
CA GLY A 225 -14.58 5.64 22.58
C GLY A 225 -15.14 6.15 21.24
N GLN A 226 -14.41 5.94 20.14
CA GLN A 226 -14.89 6.30 18.79
C GLN A 226 -16.15 5.50 18.39
N VAL A 227 -16.19 4.19 18.67
CA VAL A 227 -17.37 3.36 18.38
C VAL A 227 -18.55 3.80 19.24
N TRP A 228 -18.36 3.98 20.55
CA TRP A 228 -19.43 4.41 21.45
C TRP A 228 -20.05 5.72 21.02
N LYS A 229 -19.22 6.70 20.66
CA LYS A 229 -19.71 7.97 20.12
C LYS A 229 -20.55 7.77 18.86
N MET A 230 -20.11 6.93 17.93
CA MET A 230 -20.81 6.66 16.68
C MET A 230 -22.17 5.99 16.89
N VAL A 231 -22.25 5.03 17.82
CA VAL A 231 -23.50 4.35 18.21
C VAL A 231 -24.47 5.34 18.84
N LEU A 232 -24.00 6.15 19.80
CA LEU A 232 -24.82 7.16 20.47
C LEU A 232 -25.41 8.19 19.47
N GLU A 233 -24.61 8.65 18.51
CA GLU A 233 -25.09 9.53 17.42
C GLU A 233 -26.17 8.87 16.55
N ALA A 234 -26.14 7.55 16.39
CA ALA A 234 -27.15 6.82 15.62
C ALA A 234 -28.47 6.70 16.38
N GLU A 235 -28.42 6.54 17.69
CA GLU A 235 -29.60 6.42 18.56
C GLU A 235 -30.33 7.76 18.78
N LEU A 236 -29.58 8.84 18.91
CA LEU A 236 -30.13 10.18 19.22
C LEU A 236 -30.67 10.94 18.00
N ASP A 237 -30.51 10.40 16.78
CA ASP A 237 -30.83 11.02 15.48
C ASP A 237 -30.50 12.52 15.41
N GLU A 238 -29.31 12.90 15.90
CA GLU A 238 -28.91 14.30 15.91
C GLU A 238 -28.71 14.83 14.49
N SER A 239 -29.28 16.01 14.20
CA SER A 239 -29.20 16.69 12.90
C SER A 239 -27.83 17.34 12.62
N GLY A 240 -26.80 16.96 13.39
CA GLY A 240 -25.43 17.46 13.28
C GLY A 240 -24.58 16.69 12.25
N ALA A 241 -23.33 17.13 12.09
CA ALA A 241 -22.35 16.40 11.28
C ALA A 241 -21.99 15.07 11.97
N LYS A 242 -22.53 13.96 11.45
CA LYS A 242 -22.31 12.60 11.97
C LYS A 242 -20.89 12.13 11.65
N VAL A 243 -20.27 11.39 12.57
CA VAL A 243 -18.96 10.76 12.33
C VAL A 243 -19.12 9.71 11.22
N ALA A 244 -18.42 9.91 10.09
CA ALA A 244 -18.50 9.02 8.93
C ALA A 244 -17.60 7.78 9.06
N HIS A 245 -16.51 7.87 9.82
CA HIS A 245 -15.54 6.78 9.97
C HIS A 245 -14.96 6.77 11.39
N ILE A 246 -14.63 5.57 11.87
CA ILE A 246 -13.68 5.40 12.99
C ILE A 246 -12.28 5.12 12.45
N ARG A 247 -11.26 5.40 13.26
CA ARG A 247 -9.85 5.13 12.96
C ARG A 247 -9.36 3.94 13.77
N ILE A 248 -8.82 2.92 13.11
CA ILE A 248 -8.19 1.76 13.74
C ILE A 248 -6.71 1.64 13.34
N PRO A 249 -5.87 0.94 14.11
CA PRO A 249 -4.53 0.60 13.68
C PRO A 249 -4.54 -0.22 12.39
N ALA A 250 -3.54 -0.01 11.54
CA ALA A 250 -3.27 -0.86 10.38
C ALA A 250 -1.91 -1.56 10.55
N ALA A 251 -1.80 -2.80 10.09
CA ALA A 251 -0.53 -3.55 10.04
C ALA A 251 0.42 -3.04 8.94
N TYR A 252 -0.08 -2.20 8.03
CA TYR A 252 0.68 -1.63 6.93
C TYR A 252 1.59 -0.50 7.38
N SER A 253 2.69 -0.32 6.67
CA SER A 253 3.52 0.90 6.72
C SER A 253 3.58 1.47 5.32
N SER A 254 3.44 2.79 5.20
CA SER A 254 3.43 3.46 3.90
C SER A 254 4.86 3.68 3.38
N GLY A 255 5.07 3.36 2.10
CA GLY A 255 6.39 3.37 1.50
C GLY A 255 6.50 2.53 0.24
N VAL A 256 7.74 2.31 -0.19
CA VAL A 256 8.05 1.56 -1.41
C VAL A 256 8.96 0.39 -1.08
N THR A 257 8.57 -0.80 -1.51
CA THR A 257 9.46 -1.97 -1.55
C THR A 257 10.14 -2.02 -2.90
N LEU A 258 11.47 -2.03 -2.93
CA LEU A 258 12.24 -2.29 -4.15
C LEU A 258 12.66 -3.75 -4.16
N PHE A 259 12.45 -4.42 -5.30
CA PHE A 259 12.84 -5.82 -5.52
C PHE A 259 13.92 -5.93 -6.59
N THR A 260 14.85 -6.86 -6.38
CA THR A 260 15.96 -7.13 -7.30
C THR A 260 16.32 -8.61 -7.27
N LEU A 261 17.09 -9.06 -8.26
CA LEU A 261 17.78 -10.35 -8.16
C LEU A 261 18.84 -10.29 -7.04
N GLN A 262 18.85 -11.30 -6.18
CA GLN A 262 19.66 -11.35 -4.96
C GLN A 262 21.18 -11.33 -5.26
N ASP A 263 21.61 -12.08 -6.28
CA ASP A 263 23.04 -12.22 -6.64
C ASP A 263 23.53 -11.13 -7.61
N SER A 264 22.75 -10.06 -7.79
CA SER A 264 23.14 -8.93 -8.66
C SER A 264 23.93 -7.86 -7.90
N THR A 265 24.74 -7.09 -8.63
CA THR A 265 25.40 -5.89 -8.08
C THR A 265 24.38 -4.89 -7.53
N LEU A 266 23.21 -4.81 -8.17
CA LEU A 266 22.10 -3.97 -7.74
C LEU A 266 21.50 -4.43 -6.41
N GLY A 267 21.41 -5.75 -6.17
CA GLY A 267 20.95 -6.29 -4.90
C GLY A 267 21.85 -5.86 -3.74
N GLN A 268 23.17 -5.88 -3.93
CA GLN A 268 24.13 -5.39 -2.93
C GLN A 268 24.03 -3.88 -2.72
N GLU A 269 23.86 -3.10 -3.80
CA GLU A 269 23.60 -1.66 -3.70
C GLU A 269 22.31 -1.39 -2.90
N LEU A 270 21.24 -2.10 -3.22
CA LEU A 270 19.95 -1.96 -2.55
C LEU A 270 20.05 -2.27 -1.05
N LEU A 271 20.80 -3.28 -0.64
CA LEU A 271 21.00 -3.63 0.77
C LEU A 271 21.82 -2.58 1.54
N THR A 272 22.69 -1.85 0.85
CA THR A 272 23.61 -0.88 1.47
C THR A 272 23.14 0.57 1.36
N GLU A 273 22.13 0.85 0.54
CA GLU A 273 21.54 2.19 0.42
C GLU A 273 21.10 2.72 1.81
N PRO A 274 21.32 3.98 2.18
CA PRO A 274 20.76 4.52 3.41
C PRO A 274 19.22 4.60 3.34
N GLU A 275 18.55 4.56 4.50
CA GLU A 275 17.13 4.93 4.56
C GLU A 275 16.95 6.40 4.13
N ILE A 276 15.80 6.74 3.57
CA ILE A 276 15.51 8.10 3.12
C ILE A 276 15.47 9.03 4.34
N PRO A 277 16.22 10.14 4.34
CA PRO A 277 16.21 11.11 5.44
C PRO A 277 14.81 11.66 5.72
N LEU A 278 14.55 11.96 6.99
CA LEU A 278 13.35 12.70 7.39
C LEU A 278 13.40 14.14 6.85
N LEU A 279 12.23 14.70 6.50
CA LEU A 279 12.09 16.11 6.14
C LEU A 279 11.99 17.00 7.39
#